data_AF-A0A6P0YGE7-F1
#
_entry.id   AF-A0A6P0YGE7-F1
#
_cell.length_a   1.000
_cell.length_b   1.000
_cell.length_c   1.000
_cell.angle_alpha   90.00
_cell.angle_beta   90.00
_cell.angle_gamma   90.00
#
_symmetry.space_group_name_H-M   'P 1'
#
loop_
_entity.id
_entity.type
_entity.pdbx_description
1 polymer ?
#
loop_
_entity_poly.entity_id
_entity_poly.type
_entity_poly.pdbx_seq_one_letter_code
_entity_poly.pdbx_strand_id
1 'polypeptide(L)' 'MFTETQTRSLMVRHHHLVKNRQQSMLNRVAVEVGLENSNYWGHIQGKVQPSFRKNYERGHASMS' A
#
# COMPACT_ATOMS: atom_id res chain seq x y z
N MET A 1 -2.85 -28.49 1.65
CA MET A 1 -3.47 -27.95 0.42
C MET A 1 -4.50 -26.83 0.68
N PHE A 2 -5.49 -26.96 1.58
CA PHE A 2 -6.46 -25.87 1.86
C PHE A 2 -5.86 -24.66 2.63
N THR A 3 -4.89 -24.91 3.50
CA THR A 3 -4.24 -23.87 4.31
C THR A 3 -3.34 -22.94 3.49
N GLU A 4 -2.70 -23.46 2.44
CA GLU A 4 -1.82 -22.70 1.52
C GLU A 4 -2.60 -21.75 0.62
N THR A 5 -3.76 -22.19 0.10
CA THR A 5 -4.63 -21.34 -0.71
C THR A 5 -5.25 -20.23 0.14
N GLN A 6 -5.62 -20.53 1.39
CA GLN A 6 -6.12 -19.55 2.35
C GLN A 6 -5.02 -18.55 2.78
N THR A 7 -3.80 -18.99 3.06
CA THR A 7 -2.70 -18.06 3.35
C THR A 7 -2.36 -17.19 2.15
N ARG A 8 -2.36 -17.75 0.93
CA ARG A 8 -2.16 -16.97 -0.30
C ARG A 8 -3.23 -15.90 -0.47
N SER A 9 -4.52 -16.21 -0.27
CA SER A 9 -5.60 -15.23 -0.41
C SER A 9 -5.48 -14.09 0.61
N LEU A 10 -5.11 -14.41 1.86
CA LEU A 10 -4.83 -13.42 2.90
C LEU A 10 -3.66 -12.51 2.54
N MET A 11 -2.55 -13.07 2.04
CA MET A 11 -1.39 -12.29 1.63
C MET A 11 -1.67 -11.38 0.43
N VAL A 12 -2.43 -11.86 -0.55
CA VAL A 12 -2.85 -11.05 -1.71
C VAL A 12 -3.75 -9.91 -1.27
N ARG A 13 -4.78 -10.19 -0.46
CA ARG A 13 -5.67 -9.15 0.09
C ARG A 13 -4.89 -8.09 0.87
N HIS A 14 -3.99 -8.54 1.75
CA HIS A 14 -3.13 -7.65 2.52
C HIS A 14 -2.25 -6.77 1.62
N HIS A 15 -1.66 -7.36 0.58
CA HIS A 15 -0.88 -6.62 -0.40
C HIS A 15 -1.70 -5.50 -1.07
N HIS A 16 -2.94 -5.79 -1.47
CA HIS A 16 -3.84 -4.78 -2.05
C HIS A 16 -4.16 -3.65 -1.06
N LEU A 17 -4.40 -3.96 0.22
CA LEU A 17 -4.67 -2.95 1.24
C LEU A 17 -3.48 -2.00 1.44
N VAL A 18 -2.27 -2.55 1.55
CA VAL A 18 -1.05 -1.75 1.69
C VAL A 18 -0.83 -0.86 0.46
N LYS A 19 -1.07 -1.39 -0.74
CA LYS A 19 -1.02 -0.62 -2.00
C LYS A 19 -1.98 0.57 -1.99
N ASN A 20 -3.26 0.31 -1.68
CA ASN A 20 -4.29 1.36 -1.67
C ASN A 20 -3.98 2.45 -0.64
N ARG A 21 -3.44 2.07 0.52
CA ARG A 21 -3.01 3.03 1.55
C ARG A 21 -1.88 3.92 1.05
N GLN A 22 -0.86 3.34 0.43
CA GLN A 22 0.26 4.11 -0.13
C GLN A 22 -0.23 5.11 -1.18
N GLN A 23 -1.07 4.66 -2.11
CA GLN A 23 -1.61 5.52 -3.15
C GLN A 23 -2.45 6.66 -2.57
N SER A 24 -3.32 6.38 -1.60
CA SER A 24 -4.15 7.40 -0.94
C SER A 24 -3.30 8.47 -0.25
N MET A 25 -2.24 8.07 0.46
CA MET A 25 -1.34 9.02 1.12
C MET A 25 -0.56 9.87 0.12
N LEU A 26 -0.02 9.26 -0.94
CA LEU A 26 0.72 10.00 -1.97
C LEU A 26 -0.19 10.96 -2.73
N ASN A 27 -1.42 10.56 -3.04
CA ASN A 27 -2.41 11.41 -3.69
C ASN A 27 -2.76 12.64 -2.84
N ARG A 28 -2.91 12.48 -1.51
CA ARG A 28 -3.17 13.62 -0.61
C ARG A 28 -2.03 14.63 -0.64
N VAL A 29 -0.80 14.16 -0.45
CA VAL A 29 0.39 15.03 -0.45
C VAL A 29 0.58 15.67 -1.82
N ALA A 30 0.36 14.94 -2.91
CA ALA A 30 0.45 15.47 -4.27
C ALA A 30 -0.48 16.67 -4.47
N VAL A 31 -1.74 16.56 -4.03
CA VAL A 31 -2.71 17.66 -4.08
C VAL A 31 -2.22 18.85 -3.25
N GLU A 32 -1.68 18.61 -2.05
CA GLU A 32 -1.16 19.68 -1.18
C GLU A 32 0.02 20.45 -1.80
N VAL A 33 0.89 19.76 -2.55
CA VAL A 33 2.05 20.38 -3.20
C VAL A 33 1.79 20.84 -4.64
N GLY A 34 0.53 20.77 -5.11
CA GLY A 34 0.16 21.17 -6.47
C GLY A 34 0.67 20.24 -7.57
N LEU A 35 0.99 18.99 -7.25
CA LEU A 35 1.33 17.95 -8.21
C LEU A 35 0.06 17.25 -8.70
N GLU A 36 0.03 16.91 -10.00
CA GLU A 36 -1.08 16.13 -10.56
C GLU A 36 -1.13 14.71 -9.98
N ASN A 37 -2.36 14.22 -9.80
CA ASN A 37 -2.66 12.92 -9.21
C ASN A 37 -2.18 11.78 -10.12
N SER A 38 -0.91 11.43 -10.02
CA SER A 38 -0.32 10.35 -10.83
C SER A 38 -0.40 9.00 -10.11
N ASN A 39 -0.41 7.92 -10.88
CA ASN A 39 -0.26 6.58 -10.35
C ASN A 39 1.19 6.42 -9.84
N TYR A 40 1.45 6.79 -8.58
CA TYR A 40 2.76 6.74 -7.91
C TYR A 40 3.24 5.32 -7.58
N TRP A 41 3.13 4.42 -8.55
CA TRP A 41 3.68 3.08 -8.45
C TRP A 41 5.16 3.11 -8.83
N GLY A 42 5.99 2.43 -8.04
CA GLY A 42 7.41 2.30 -8.37
C GLY A 42 7.59 1.64 -9.74
N HIS A 43 8.61 2.09 -10.48
CA HIS A 43 8.96 1.58 -11.83
C HIS A 43 9.17 0.05 -11.86
N ILE A 44 9.56 -0.55 -10.73
CA ILE A 44 9.75 -2.00 -10.62
C ILE A 44 8.44 -2.66 -10.18
N GLN A 45 7.68 -3.15 -11.17
CA GLN A 45 6.53 -4.05 -11.01
C GLN A 45 5.35 -3.48 -10.19
N GLY A 46 5.26 -2.16 -10.04
CA GLY A 46 4.20 -1.52 -9.25
C GLY A 46 4.14 -2.00 -7.81
N LYS A 47 5.32 -2.33 -7.25
CA LYS A 47 5.49 -2.78 -5.87
C LYS A 47 5.36 -1.62 -4.90
N VAL A 48 4.89 -1.95 -3.69
CA VAL A 48 4.88 -1.05 -2.53
C VAL A 48 6.33 -0.68 -2.19
N GLN A 49 6.57 0.58 -1.82
CA GLN A 49 7.87 1.01 -1.32
C GLN A 49 8.28 0.19 -0.07
N PRO A 50 9.48 -0.41 0.00
CA PRO A 50 9.88 -1.27 1.13
C PRO A 50 9.80 -0.56 2.49
N SER A 51 10.17 0.73 2.52
CA SER A 51 10.08 1.59 3.70
C SER A 51 8.62 1.88 4.10
N PHE A 52 7.71 2.02 3.13
CA PHE A 52 6.29 2.23 3.40
C PHE A 52 5.70 1.05 4.17
N ARG A 53 6.09 -0.16 3.79
CA ARG A 53 5.68 -1.37 4.48
C ARG A 53 6.17 -1.36 5.94
N LYS A 54 7.44 -1.06 6.19
CA LYS A 54 7.97 -0.98 7.57
C LYS A 54 7.27 0.07 8.44
N ASN A 55 6.94 1.23 7.88
CA ASN A 55 6.48 2.40 8.65
C ASN A 55 4.94 2.51 8.75
N TYR A 56 4.20 2.00 7.76
CA TYR A 56 2.75 2.18 7.63
C TYR A 56 1.95 0.86 7.49
N GLU A 57 2.60 -0.31 7.37
CA GLU A 57 1.92 -1.63 7.36
C GLU A 57 1.56 -2.10 8.77
N ARG A 58 2.48 -1.96 9.74
CA ARG A 58 2.31 -2.47 11.11
C ARG A 58 2.25 -1.33 12.12
N GLY A 59 1.05 -1.03 12.61
CA GLY A 59 0.87 -0.50 13.97
C GLY A 59 0.33 0.93 14.12
N HIS A 60 -0.62 1.02 15.06
CA HIS A 60 -1.17 2.17 15.81
C HIS A 60 -2.01 3.24 15.08
N ALA A 61 -1.70 3.66 13.87
CA ALA A 61 -2.38 4.83 13.26
C ALA A 61 -3.65 4.49 12.45
N SER A 62 -4.30 3.34 12.67
CA SER A 62 -5.47 2.89 11.90
C SER A 62 -6.73 2.66 12.76
N MET A 63 -6.72 3.06 14.02
CA MET A 63 -7.91 3.11 14.87
C MET A 63 -8.27 4.57 15.15
N SER A 64 -8.79 5.28 14.14
CA SER A 64 -9.46 6.57 14.31
C SER A 64 -10.49 6.73 13.20
#